data_AF-A0A5J5UVT9-F1
#
_entry.id   AF-A0A5J5UVT9-F1
#
_cell.length_a   1.000
_cell.length_b   1.000
_cell.length_c   1.000
_cell.angle_alpha   90.00
_cell.angle_beta   90.00
_cell.angle_gamma   90.00
#
_symmetry.space_group_name_H-M   'P 1'
#
loop_
_entity.id
_entity.type
_entity.pdbx_description
1 polymer ?
#
loop_
_entity_poly.entity_id
_entity_poly.type
_entity_poly.pdbx_seq_one_letter_code
_entity_poly.pdbx_strand_id
1 'polypeptide(L)'
;ESWDLLRSLAQHPILPWVCIGDFNHLLSVNDKWGGVEYPTRWLNGFRDCIMDCHLSKPQLVGSEFTWERGRGADSFVMERLDRAFMNSNWTQLFPLFWLFNLVSSTSDHNPFLFVYNISFPSRRMKRFKFE
;
A
#
# COMPACT_ATOMS: atom_id res chain seq x y z
N GLU A 1 4.29 -16.95 -10.73
CA GLU A 1 2.94 -16.55 -11.20
C GLU A 1 2.60 -15.09 -10.89
N SER A 2 2.32 -14.69 -9.64
CA SER A 2 1.91 -13.30 -9.35
C SER A 2 2.97 -12.22 -9.69
N TRP A 3 4.25 -12.51 -9.44
CA TRP A 3 5.34 -11.59 -9.83
C TRP A 3 5.54 -11.54 -11.35
N ASP A 4 5.34 -12.66 -12.04
CA ASP A 4 5.44 -12.72 -13.50
C ASP A 4 4.27 -11.97 -14.16
N LEU A 5 3.08 -12.00 -13.54
CA LEU A 5 1.95 -11.17 -13.95
C LEU A 5 2.28 -9.67 -13.81
N LEU A 6 2.89 -9.23 -12.70
CA LEU A 6 3.33 -7.84 -12.56
C LEU A 6 4.33 -7.45 -13.65
N ARG A 7 5.31 -8.31 -13.96
CA ARG A 7 6.27 -8.08 -15.05
C ARG A 7 5.59 -8.01 -16.41
N SER A 8 4.64 -8.89 -16.68
CA SER A 8 3.84 -8.88 -17.92
C SER A 8 3.02 -7.59 -18.06
N LEU A 9 2.42 -7.11 -16.97
CA LEU A 9 1.71 -5.82 -16.95
C LEU A 9 2.68 -4.65 -17.18
N ALA A 10 3.88 -4.70 -16.61
CA ALA A 10 4.90 -3.67 -16.79
C ALA A 10 5.42 -3.59 -18.24
N GLN A 11 5.36 -4.69 -19.00
CA GLN A 11 5.71 -4.72 -20.44
C GLN A 11 4.72 -3.95 -21.33
N HIS A 12 3.60 -3.44 -20.79
CA HIS A 12 2.63 -2.62 -21.52
C HIS A 12 2.81 -1.13 -21.15
N PRO A 13 3.84 -0.44 -21.66
CA PRO A 13 4.30 0.86 -21.17
C PRO A 13 3.38 2.04 -21.49
N ILE A 14 2.24 1.82 -22.14
CA ILE A 14 1.41 2.92 -22.65
C ILE A 14 0.33 3.34 -21.64
N LEU A 15 -0.16 2.42 -20.81
CA LEU A 15 -1.26 2.73 -19.91
C LEU A 15 -0.79 3.14 -18.53
N PRO A 16 -1.34 4.20 -17.94
CA PRO A 16 -1.14 4.51 -16.53
C PRO A 16 -1.85 3.48 -15.66
N TRP A 17 -1.17 2.92 -14.65
CA TRP A 17 -1.80 1.95 -13.76
C TRP A 17 -1.24 1.98 -12.34
N VAL A 18 -2.09 1.52 -11.43
CA VAL A 18 -1.80 1.29 -10.02
C VAL A 18 -2.30 -0.11 -9.64
N CYS A 19 -1.50 -0.86 -8.91
CA CYS A 19 -1.95 -2.08 -8.23
C CYS A 19 -1.98 -1.84 -6.72
N ILE A 20 -3.07 -2.24 -6.07
CA ILE A 20 -3.28 -2.04 -4.64
C ILE A 20 -3.89 -3.30 -4.05
N GLY A 21 -3.38 -3.74 -2.90
CA GLY A 21 -3.96 -4.86 -2.16
C GLY A 21 -2.89 -5.64 -1.41
N ASP A 22 -3.25 -6.85 -1.01
CA ASP A 22 -2.42 -7.78 -0.28
C ASP A 22 -1.43 -8.50 -1.22
N PHE A 23 -0.13 -8.27 -1.00
CA PHE A 23 0.94 -8.95 -1.74
C PHE A 23 1.46 -10.20 -1.02
N ASN A 24 1.12 -10.41 0.26
CA ASN A 24 1.69 -11.45 1.12
C ASN A 24 3.23 -11.48 1.16
N HIS A 25 3.87 -10.34 0.86
CA HIS A 25 5.32 -10.21 0.81
C HIS A 25 5.80 -8.92 1.48
N LEU A 26 6.87 -9.06 2.25
CA LEU A 26 7.56 -7.96 2.90
C LEU A 26 8.62 -7.36 1.96
N LEU A 27 8.81 -6.04 2.03
CA LEU A 27 9.89 -5.33 1.34
C LEU A 27 11.08 -5.04 2.25
N SER A 28 10.94 -5.19 3.57
CA SER A 28 11.97 -4.91 4.56
C SER A 28 11.79 -5.79 5.77
N VAL A 29 12.88 -6.03 6.51
CA VAL A 29 12.79 -6.65 7.85
C VAL A 29 11.97 -5.78 8.80
N ASN A 30 11.97 -4.46 8.60
CA ASN A 30 11.17 -3.50 9.38
C ASN A 30 9.67 -3.56 9.06
N ASP A 31 9.28 -4.28 8.00
CA ASP A 31 7.86 -4.48 7.67
C ASP A 31 7.22 -5.58 8.54
N LYS A 32 7.97 -6.13 9.51
CA LYS A 32 7.50 -7.14 10.45
C LYS A 32 7.89 -6.77 11.87
N TRP A 33 6.96 -7.01 12.78
CA TRP A 33 7.20 -6.96 14.21
C TRP A 33 6.73 -8.26 14.85
N GLY A 34 7.56 -8.83 15.73
CA GLY A 34 7.30 -10.10 16.39
C GLY A 34 7.40 -11.33 15.46
N GLY A 35 7.22 -12.50 16.05
CA GLY A 35 7.27 -13.78 15.32
C GLY A 35 8.66 -14.16 14.79
N VAL A 36 8.67 -15.11 13.84
CA VAL A 36 9.90 -15.62 13.22
C VAL A 36 10.40 -14.66 12.14
N GLU A 37 11.71 -14.54 11.99
CA GLU A 37 12.32 -13.71 10.94
C GLU A 37 11.84 -14.09 9.54
N TYR A 38 11.53 -13.08 8.74
CA TYR A 38 11.12 -13.27 7.35
C TYR A 38 12.35 -13.56 6.47
N PRO A 39 12.37 -14.63 5.65
CA PRO A 39 13.58 -15.02 4.93
C PRO A 39 14.04 -13.96 3.92
N THR A 40 15.32 -13.56 3.99
CA THR A 40 15.89 -12.48 3.15
C THR A 40 15.74 -12.74 1.65
N ARG A 41 15.82 -14.00 1.20
CA ARG A 41 15.62 -14.36 -0.21
C ARG A 41 14.25 -13.93 -0.76
N TRP A 42 13.21 -13.92 0.08
CA TRP A 42 11.86 -13.50 -0.29
C TRP A 42 11.76 -11.98 -0.36
N LEU A 43 12.43 -11.27 0.57
CA LEU A 43 12.56 -9.80 0.50
C LEU A 43 13.23 -9.37 -0.81
N ASN A 44 14.35 -10.02 -1.15
CA ASN A 44 15.11 -9.70 -2.35
C ASN A 44 14.30 -10.00 -3.61
N GLY A 45 13.71 -11.20 -3.72
CA GLY A 45 12.89 -11.54 -4.89
C GLY A 45 11.72 -10.58 -5.11
N PHE A 46 11.06 -10.13 -4.03
CA PHE A 46 9.97 -9.17 -4.16
C PHE A 46 10.46 -7.78 -4.56
N ARG A 47 11.58 -7.31 -3.97
CA ARG A 47 12.23 -6.05 -4.38
C ARG A 47 12.63 -6.08 -5.83
N ASP A 48 13.24 -7.17 -6.29
CA ASP A 48 13.67 -7.36 -7.67
C ASP A 48 12.45 -7.29 -8.60
N CYS A 49 11.35 -7.96 -8.28
CA CYS A 49 10.10 -7.84 -9.04
C CYS A 49 9.61 -6.39 -9.15
N ILE A 50 9.61 -5.62 -8.06
CA ILE A 50 9.16 -4.22 -8.07
C ILE A 50 10.12 -3.35 -8.90
N MET A 51 11.43 -3.60 -8.82
CA MET A 51 12.45 -2.90 -9.61
C MET A 51 12.34 -3.23 -11.11
N ASP A 52 12.20 -4.50 -11.47
CA ASP A 52 12.01 -4.98 -12.84
C ASP A 52 10.78 -4.33 -13.50
N CYS A 53 9.74 -4.09 -12.71
CA CYS A 53 8.49 -3.49 -13.18
C CYS A 53 8.53 -1.94 -13.19
N HIS A 54 9.64 -1.32 -12.77
CA HIS A 54 9.79 0.13 -12.62
C HIS A 54 8.67 0.79 -11.80
N LEU A 55 8.22 0.12 -10.74
CA LEU A 55 7.10 0.63 -9.94
C LEU A 55 7.58 1.46 -8.76
N SER A 56 6.81 2.51 -8.48
CA SER A 56 7.00 3.39 -7.33
C SER A 56 5.90 3.13 -6.29
N LYS A 57 6.21 3.39 -5.02
CA LYS A 57 5.25 3.30 -3.91
C LYS A 57 4.77 4.70 -3.51
N PRO A 58 3.49 4.87 -3.14
CA PRO A 58 3.01 6.12 -2.57
C PRO A 58 3.53 6.32 -1.15
N GLN A 59 3.44 7.56 -0.66
CA GLN A 59 3.52 7.82 0.77
C GLN A 59 2.30 7.22 1.47
N LEU A 60 2.54 6.44 2.53
CA LEU A 60 1.50 5.88 3.39
C LEU A 60 1.26 6.82 4.58
N VAL A 61 0.01 7.15 4.84
CA VAL A 61 -0.44 7.92 6.00
C VAL A 61 -1.18 6.99 6.95
N GLY A 62 -0.84 7.03 8.25
CA GLY A 62 -1.41 6.13 9.26
C GLY A 62 -0.40 5.08 9.71
N SER A 63 -0.88 3.91 10.14
CA SER A 63 -0.02 2.79 10.56
C SER A 63 0.87 2.31 9.42
N GLU A 64 2.10 1.89 9.72
CA GLU A 64 2.96 1.22 8.73
C GLU A 64 2.58 -0.25 8.53
N PHE A 65 2.01 -0.89 9.56
CA PHE A 65 1.52 -2.27 9.51
C PHE A 65 0.09 -2.33 9.00
N THR A 66 -0.19 -3.32 8.15
CA THR A 66 -1.48 -3.49 7.49
C THR A 66 -2.20 -4.75 7.92
N TRP A 67 -1.46 -5.68 8.53
CA TRP A 67 -1.98 -6.93 9.06
C TRP A 67 -1.51 -7.15 10.49
N GLU A 68 -2.36 -7.74 11.32
CA GLU A 68 -1.97 -8.16 12.67
C GLU A 68 -2.66 -9.43 13.13
N ARG A 69 -2.00 -10.16 14.05
CA ARG A 69 -2.59 -11.35 14.69
C ARG A 69 -2.13 -11.48 16.12
N GLY A 70 -3.03 -11.95 16.98
CA GLY A 70 -2.70 -12.32 18.37
C GLY A 70 -2.51 -11.11 19.27
N ARG A 71 -3.22 -10.01 19.02
CA ARG A 71 -3.16 -8.80 19.84
C ARG A 71 -3.39 -9.14 21.32
N GLY A 72 -2.45 -8.72 22.17
CA GLY A 72 -2.49 -8.95 23.62
C GLY A 72 -1.95 -10.30 24.08
N ALA A 73 -1.43 -11.14 23.18
CA ALA A 73 -0.74 -12.39 23.51
C ALA A 73 0.77 -12.27 23.28
N ASP A 74 1.56 -13.16 23.88
CA ASP A 74 3.02 -13.26 23.64
C ASP A 74 3.35 -13.56 22.16
N SER A 75 2.40 -14.15 21.43
CA SER A 75 2.49 -14.42 20.00
C SER A 75 2.01 -13.25 19.12
N PHE A 76 1.94 -12.03 19.63
CA PHE A 76 1.50 -10.87 18.86
C PHE A 76 2.46 -10.62 17.68
N VAL A 77 1.90 -10.47 16.48
CA VAL A 77 2.65 -10.20 15.25
C VAL A 77 1.94 -9.12 14.46
N MET A 78 2.72 -8.22 13.87
CA MET A 78 2.24 -7.24 12.90
C MET A 78 3.10 -7.29 11.64
N GLU A 79 2.47 -7.16 10.48
CA GLU A 79 3.15 -7.18 9.19
C GLU A 79 2.58 -6.11 8.24
N ARG A 80 3.42 -5.65 7.30
CA ARG A 80 3.00 -4.81 6.19
C ARG A 80 2.92 -5.66 4.92
N LEU A 81 1.76 -6.28 4.73
CA LEU A 81 1.46 -7.18 3.60
C LEU A 81 0.76 -6.45 2.45
N ASP A 82 -0.06 -5.46 2.77
CA ASP A 82 -0.81 -4.67 1.81
C ASP A 82 0.03 -3.49 1.32
N ARG A 83 0.04 -3.26 0.00
CA ARG A 83 0.79 -2.17 -0.63
C ARG A 83 0.02 -1.58 -1.79
N ALA A 84 0.50 -0.42 -2.23
CA ALA A 84 0.16 0.12 -3.54
C ALA A 84 1.45 0.37 -4.31
N PHE A 85 1.42 0.06 -5.61
CA PHE A 85 2.51 0.37 -6.52
C PHE A 85 1.97 0.95 -7.82
N MET A 86 2.73 1.83 -8.44
CA MET A 86 2.30 2.53 -9.65
C MET A 86 3.46 2.78 -10.60
N ASN A 87 3.15 2.75 -11.89
CA ASN A 87 4.11 3.09 -12.92
C ASN A 87 4.26 4.61 -13.08
N SER A 88 5.29 5.03 -13.82
CA SER A 88 5.59 6.43 -14.08
C SER A 88 4.47 7.18 -14.80
N ASN A 89 3.73 6.49 -15.68
CA ASN A 89 2.64 7.12 -16.42
C ASN A 89 1.51 7.55 -15.48
N TRP A 90 1.22 6.76 -14.45
CA TRP A 90 0.22 7.12 -13.44
C TRP A 90 0.66 8.35 -12.64
N THR A 91 1.90 8.37 -12.15
CA THR A 91 2.40 9.49 -11.34
C THR A 91 2.56 10.79 -12.13
N GLN A 92 2.81 10.70 -13.44
CA GLN A 92 2.82 11.87 -14.33
C GLN A 92 1.43 12.47 -14.53
N LEU A 93 0.40 11.63 -14.69
CA LEU A 93 -0.97 12.12 -14.90
C LEU A 93 -1.62 12.61 -13.59
N PHE A 94 -1.26 11.99 -12.46
CA PHE A 94 -1.85 12.28 -11.15
C PHE A 94 -0.72 12.51 -10.14
N PRO A 95 -0.13 13.71 -10.11
CA PRO A 95 0.99 14.02 -9.22
C PRO A 95 0.56 14.22 -7.76
N LEU A 96 -0.73 14.46 -7.51
CA LEU A 96 -1.30 14.68 -6.18
C LEU A 96 -2.19 13.51 -5.77
N PHE A 97 -1.62 12.61 -4.96
CA PHE A 97 -2.29 11.43 -4.44
C PHE A 97 -1.80 11.10 -3.03
N TRP A 98 -2.63 10.38 -2.29
CA TRP A 98 -2.35 9.89 -0.94
C TRP A 98 -2.87 8.47 -0.78
N LEU A 99 -2.14 7.67 -0.01
CA LEU A 99 -2.60 6.38 0.47
C LEU A 99 -2.74 6.43 1.99
N PHE A 100 -3.96 6.18 2.48
CA PHE A 100 -4.24 6.11 3.91
C PHE A 100 -4.42 4.67 4.34
N ASN A 101 -3.75 4.28 5.41
CA ASN A 101 -3.97 3.04 6.14
C ASN A 101 -5.00 3.29 7.25
N LEU A 102 -6.21 2.78 7.06
CA LEU A 102 -7.31 2.98 8.01
C LEU A 102 -7.37 1.79 8.98
N VAL A 103 -7.66 2.05 10.24
CA VAL A 103 -7.77 0.97 11.24
C VAL A 103 -9.06 0.18 11.02
N SER A 104 -8.95 -1.15 10.95
CA SER A 104 -10.09 -2.05 10.98
C SER A 104 -10.35 -2.56 12.40
N SER A 105 -11.63 -2.73 12.76
CA SER A 105 -12.04 -3.39 14.01
C SER A 105 -12.54 -4.83 13.80
N THR A 106 -12.73 -5.24 12.54
CA THR A 106 -13.43 -6.49 12.18
C THR A 106 -12.61 -7.39 11.25
N SER A 107 -11.42 -6.95 10.86
CA SER A 107 -10.50 -7.68 9.98
C SER A 107 -9.10 -7.61 10.59
N ASP A 108 -8.32 -8.66 10.39
CA ASP A 108 -6.89 -8.68 10.70
C ASP A 108 -6.09 -7.79 9.71
N HIS A 109 -6.63 -7.55 8.52
CA HIS A 109 -6.16 -6.51 7.60
C HIS A 109 -6.84 -5.15 7.82
N ASN A 110 -6.05 -4.09 7.63
CA ASN A 110 -6.48 -2.71 7.61
C ASN A 110 -6.85 -2.26 6.17
N PRO A 111 -8.00 -1.61 5.95
CA PRO A 111 -8.36 -1.12 4.63
C PRO A 111 -7.53 0.08 4.19
N PHE A 112 -7.24 0.12 2.89
CA PHE A 112 -6.60 1.26 2.25
C PHE A 112 -7.62 2.20 1.60
N LEU A 113 -7.42 3.50 1.83
CA LEU A 113 -8.08 4.57 1.09
C LEU A 113 -7.06 5.25 0.18
N PHE A 114 -7.20 5.04 -1.13
CA PHE A 114 -6.38 5.70 -2.14
C PHE A 114 -7.13 6.90 -2.70
N VAL A 115 -6.57 8.10 -2.51
CA VAL A 115 -7.17 9.36 -2.96
C VAL A 115 -6.28 9.97 -4.02
N TYR A 116 -6.86 10.33 -5.18
CA TYR A 116 -6.18 11.01 -6.27
C TYR A 116 -7.08 12.13 -6.82
N ASN A 117 -6.48 13.11 -7.49
CA ASN A 117 -7.21 14.19 -8.16
C ASN A 117 -8.13 14.98 -7.21
N ILE A 118 -7.59 15.48 -6.10
CA ILE A 118 -8.36 16.29 -5.15
C ILE A 118 -8.69 17.64 -5.80
N SER A 119 -9.86 17.72 -6.43
CA SER A 119 -10.51 19.00 -6.66
C SER A 119 -11.08 19.47 -5.32
N PHE A 120 -10.42 20.42 -4.66
CA PHE A 120 -11.05 21.10 -3.52
C PHE A 120 -12.31 21.79 -4.05
N PRO A 121 -13.53 21.37 -3.63
CA PRO A 121 -14.70 22.18 -3.90
C PRO A 121 -14.43 23.54 -3.28
N SER A 122 -14.63 24.63 -4.01
CA SER A 122 -14.62 25.96 -3.42
C SER A 122 -15.61 25.96 -2.25
N ARG A 123 -15.10 25.87 -1.02
CA ARG A 123 -15.93 25.80 0.17
C ARG A 123 -16.66 27.13 0.28
N ARG A 124 -17.89 27.20 -0.21
CA ARG A 124 -18.84 28.21 0.26
C ARG A 124 -19.05 27.89 1.73
N MET A 125 -18.43 28.66 2.62
CA MET A 125 -18.60 28.52 4.07
C MET A 125 -20.09 28.63 4.41
N LYS A 126 -20.78 27.50 4.50
CA LYS A 126 -22.09 27.46 5.13
C LYS A 126 -21.82 27.55 6.62
N ARG A 127 -22.13 28.71 7.21
CA ARG A 127 -22.17 28.87 8.67
C ARG A 127 -23.16 27.84 9.20
N PHE A 128 -22.66 26.90 9.98
CA PHE A 128 -23.48 26.01 10.78
C PHE A 128 -24.28 26.87 11.77
N LYS A 129 -25.59 26.68 11.82
CA LYS A 129 -26.48 27.25 12.84
C LYS A 129 -27.26 26.09 13.45
N PHE A 130 -27.33 26.03 14.77
CA PHE A 130 -28.31 25.22 15.47
C PHE A 130 -29.60 26.03 15.60
N GLU A 131 -30.75 25.39 15.40
CA GLU A 131 -32.05 25.82 15.94
C GLU A 131 -32.23 25.22 17.33
#